data_AF-A0A7J3BP65-F1
#
_entry.id   AF-A0A7J3BP65-F1
#
_cell.length_a   1.000
_cell.length_b   1.000
_cell.length_c   1.000
_cell.angle_alpha   90.00
_cell.angle_beta   90.00
_cell.angle_gamma   90.00
#
_symmetry.space_group_name_H-M   'P 1'
#
loop_
_entity.id
_entity.type
_entity.pdbx_description
1 polymer ?
#
loop_
_entity_poly.entity_id
_entity_poly.type
_entity_poly.pdbx_seq_one_letter_code
_entity_poly.pdbx_strand_id
1 'polypeptide(L)'
;MVKKSKSRISQKKKTQSKKIIKKVKAAIANPTKIKAKEKKKVEKKLPAKKVAKVKEKKEEIQKTLYMLTAEEMKQINELLTRPIVRQTLIDVGGENALAIIRNFDRALSDEEIAKRLKLKISDVRATLNSLHSEGLVMYDRYKDNETGWYSYSWWLNKERIFKWVEEKTKKFSVAASSNGSEHYVCPFCGVSTIVDFSNAMDKNFRCDICGKPLEYLDEELMQKLGIVETKTFVRVLK
;
A
#
# COMPACT_ATOMS: atom_id res chain seq x y z
N MET A 1 -39.63 -25.24 65.78
CA MET A 1 -38.56 -24.41 66.38
C MET A 1 -37.99 -23.45 65.33
N VAL A 2 -38.24 -22.14 65.53
CA VAL A 2 -37.32 -20.99 65.37
C VAL A 2 -36.55 -20.74 64.04
N LYS A 3 -36.88 -19.56 63.44
CA LYS A 3 -36.09 -18.60 62.59
C LYS A 3 -35.88 -18.94 61.09
N LYS A 4 -36.49 -18.18 60.16
CA LYS A 4 -36.04 -16.89 59.52
C LYS A 4 -34.71 -17.08 58.76
N SER A 5 -34.67 -16.92 57.43
CA SER A 5 -34.74 -15.61 56.76
C SER A 5 -35.31 -15.68 55.34
N LYS A 6 -36.16 -14.67 55.04
CA LYS A 6 -36.69 -14.32 53.70
C LYS A 6 -35.75 -13.30 53.06
N SER A 7 -35.61 -13.30 51.72
CA SER A 7 -36.13 -12.19 50.90
C SER A 7 -35.90 -12.37 49.39
N ARG A 8 -37.01 -12.48 48.65
CA ARG A 8 -37.23 -11.92 47.30
C ARG A 8 -37.22 -10.39 47.37
N ILE A 9 -36.73 -9.71 46.32
CA ILE A 9 -37.18 -8.41 45.74
C ILE A 9 -36.56 -8.38 44.32
N SER A 10 -37.28 -8.59 43.22
CA SER A 10 -38.28 -7.73 42.54
C SER A 10 -37.74 -6.41 41.99
N GLN A 11 -37.60 -6.36 40.66
CA GLN A 11 -37.91 -5.25 39.74
C GLN A 11 -38.07 -3.84 40.35
N LYS A 12 -37.17 -2.92 39.98
CA LYS A 12 -37.45 -1.48 39.80
C LYS A 12 -36.22 -0.77 39.18
N LYS A 13 -36.47 0.25 38.36
CA LYS A 13 -35.54 1.25 37.77
C LYS A 13 -35.24 1.16 36.27
N LYS A 14 -36.29 1.03 35.44
CA LYS A 14 -36.43 1.91 34.27
C LYS A 14 -36.94 3.25 34.79
N THR A 15 -36.02 4.20 35.02
CA THR A 15 -36.19 5.67 35.08
C THR A 15 -35.08 6.25 35.96
N GLN A 16 -33.90 6.50 35.39
CA GLN A 16 -32.99 7.56 35.83
C GLN A 16 -31.89 7.75 34.77
N SER A 17 -31.95 8.88 34.06
CA SER A 17 -30.78 9.65 33.65
C SER A 17 -29.98 9.15 32.43
N LYS A 18 -30.41 9.31 31.17
CA LYS A 18 -30.57 10.58 30.41
C LYS A 18 -29.78 11.83 30.89
N LYS A 19 -28.69 11.68 31.67
CA LYS A 19 -27.97 12.84 32.25
C LYS A 19 -26.43 12.76 32.27
N ILE A 20 -25.81 11.86 31.50
CA ILE A 20 -24.32 11.73 31.46
C ILE A 20 -23.71 12.25 30.15
N ILE A 21 -24.52 12.56 29.12
CA ILE A 21 -24.07 13.29 27.92
C ILE A 21 -24.27 14.80 28.13
N LYS A 22 -23.54 15.38 29.11
CA LYS A 22 -23.35 16.84 29.33
C LYS A 22 -22.51 17.07 30.59
N LYS A 23 -21.21 16.74 30.58
CA LYS A 23 -20.19 17.29 31.51
C LYS A 23 -18.76 16.76 31.24
N VAL A 24 -18.23 16.97 30.03
CA VAL A 24 -16.77 17.09 29.81
C VAL A 24 -16.55 18.12 28.69
N LYS A 25 -16.84 19.38 29.03
CA LYS A 25 -16.37 20.58 28.32
C LYS A 25 -15.86 21.52 29.42
N ALA A 26 -14.69 22.11 29.16
CA ALA A 26 -13.96 23.08 29.98
C ALA A 26 -13.18 22.52 31.19
N ALA A 27 -11.86 22.37 31.03
CA ALA A 27 -10.86 23.24 31.68
C ALA A 27 -9.48 22.54 31.77
N ILE A 28 -8.69 22.65 30.70
CA ILE A 28 -7.27 22.97 30.84
C ILE A 28 -7.05 24.18 29.93
N ALA A 29 -7.10 25.36 30.54
CA ALA A 29 -6.82 26.62 29.90
C ALA A 29 -5.54 27.20 30.50
N ASN A 30 -4.55 27.44 29.61
CA ASN A 30 -3.71 28.65 29.47
C ASN A 30 -2.80 29.08 30.65
N PRO A 31 -1.78 29.97 30.48
CA PRO A 31 -1.59 30.94 29.38
C PRO A 31 -0.14 31.04 28.85
N THR A 32 0.11 31.68 27.71
CA THR A 32 0.56 33.08 27.74
C THR A 32 0.29 33.82 26.43
N LYS A 33 -0.35 34.97 26.61
CA LYS A 33 -0.59 36.01 25.61
C LYS A 33 0.74 36.54 25.07
N ILE A 34 0.87 36.61 23.74
CA ILE A 34 1.59 37.73 23.12
C ILE A 34 0.62 38.43 22.17
N LYS A 35 0.41 39.71 22.47
CA LYS A 35 -0.54 40.62 21.83
C LYS A 35 -0.29 40.69 20.32
N ALA A 36 -1.38 40.58 19.55
CA ALA A 36 -1.43 41.00 18.17
C ALA A 36 -1.07 42.50 18.08
N LYS A 37 0.05 42.82 17.43
CA LYS A 37 0.20 44.11 16.75
C LYS A 37 -0.27 43.88 15.32
N GLU A 38 -1.42 44.45 14.98
CA GLU A 38 -1.86 44.63 13.60
C GLU A 38 -0.75 45.34 12.81
N LYS A 39 -0.01 44.58 12.02
CA LYS A 39 0.70 45.12 10.87
C LYS A 39 -0.23 44.88 9.68
N LYS A 40 -0.85 45.94 9.16
CA LYS A 40 -1.41 45.95 7.80
C LYS A 40 -0.31 45.49 6.84
N LYS A 41 -0.27 44.19 6.54
CA LYS A 41 0.60 43.66 5.49
C LYS A 41 -0.17 43.89 4.21
N VAL A 42 0.18 44.97 3.52
CA VAL A 42 -0.22 45.22 2.14
C VAL A 42 0.05 43.93 1.37
N GLU A 43 -1.01 43.18 1.06
CA GLU A 43 -0.95 42.09 0.10
C GLU A 43 -0.59 42.73 -1.24
N LYS A 44 0.70 42.74 -1.57
CA LYS A 44 1.10 42.80 -2.97
C LYS A 44 0.61 41.51 -3.58
N LYS A 45 -0.62 41.51 -4.12
CA LYS A 45 -1.09 40.50 -5.07
C LYS A 45 -0.04 40.47 -6.20
N LEU A 46 0.81 39.45 -6.20
CA LEU A 46 1.64 39.21 -7.38
C LEU A 46 0.68 38.86 -8.53
N PRO A 47 0.94 39.37 -9.75
CA PRO A 47 0.04 39.17 -10.88
C PRO A 47 -0.14 37.68 -11.18
N ALA A 48 -1.37 37.24 -11.46
CA ALA A 48 -1.75 35.83 -11.70
C ALA A 48 -0.81 35.11 -12.70
N LYS A 49 -0.32 35.84 -13.72
CA LYS A 49 0.68 35.32 -14.68
C LYS A 49 2.01 34.89 -14.04
N LYS A 50 2.46 35.53 -12.95
CA LYS A 50 3.68 35.13 -12.22
C LYS A 50 3.43 33.91 -11.32
N VAL A 51 2.23 33.75 -10.78
CA VAL A 51 1.86 32.59 -9.95
C VAL A 51 1.76 31.32 -10.83
N ALA A 52 1.11 31.42 -12.00
CA ALA A 52 1.07 30.34 -12.98
C ALA A 52 2.47 29.92 -13.45
N LYS A 53 3.34 30.88 -13.79
CA LYS A 53 4.73 30.60 -14.23
C LYS A 53 5.59 29.90 -13.18
N VAL A 54 5.35 30.18 -11.89
CA VAL A 54 6.08 29.52 -10.78
C VAL A 54 5.52 28.12 -10.52
N LYS A 55 4.20 27.92 -10.69
CA LYS A 55 3.54 26.61 -10.57
C LYS A 55 4.01 25.66 -11.70
N GLU A 56 3.99 26.13 -12.94
CA GLU A 56 4.47 25.41 -14.13
C GLU A 56 5.94 25.01 -13.97
N LYS A 57 6.81 25.96 -13.62
CA LYS A 57 8.26 25.68 -13.48
C LYS A 57 8.59 24.71 -12.34
N LYS A 58 7.76 24.65 -11.29
CA LYS A 58 7.92 23.72 -10.17
C LYS A 58 7.42 22.31 -10.52
N GLU A 59 6.28 22.21 -11.21
CA GLU A 59 5.79 20.94 -11.78
C GLU A 59 6.78 20.36 -12.80
N GLU A 60 7.45 21.20 -13.58
CA GLU A 60 8.43 20.80 -14.59
C GLU A 60 9.72 20.26 -13.96
N ILE A 61 10.22 20.91 -12.90
CA ILE A 61 11.37 20.42 -12.09
C ILE A 61 11.02 19.11 -11.37
N GLN A 62 9.78 18.99 -10.89
CA GLN A 62 9.34 17.79 -10.18
C GLN A 62 9.13 16.62 -11.15
N LYS A 63 8.67 16.89 -12.37
CA LYS A 63 8.66 15.89 -13.45
C LYS A 63 10.07 15.39 -13.74
N THR A 64 11.06 16.26 -13.93
CA THR A 64 12.42 15.83 -14.26
C THR A 64 13.13 15.06 -13.14
N LEU A 65 12.87 15.39 -11.87
CA LEU A 65 13.50 14.72 -10.72
C LEU A 65 13.02 13.27 -10.51
N TYR A 66 11.75 12.98 -10.85
CA TYR A 66 11.13 11.66 -10.64
C TYR A 66 10.88 10.88 -11.94
N MET A 67 11.58 11.25 -13.01
CA MET A 67 11.59 10.48 -14.25
C MET A 67 12.39 9.20 -14.06
N LEU A 68 11.83 8.09 -14.54
CA LEU A 68 12.60 6.87 -14.72
C LEU A 68 13.32 6.92 -16.07
N THR A 69 14.57 6.48 -16.10
CA THR A 69 15.29 6.27 -17.34
C THR A 69 14.70 5.07 -18.10
N ALA A 70 14.90 5.01 -19.41
CA ALA A 70 14.45 3.87 -20.22
C ALA A 70 15.03 2.54 -19.73
N GLU A 71 16.28 2.55 -19.25
CA GLU A 71 16.95 1.37 -18.70
C GLU A 71 16.32 0.93 -17.36
N GLU A 72 16.02 1.87 -16.46
CA GLU A 72 15.32 1.57 -15.21
C GLU A 72 13.91 1.02 -15.46
N MET A 73 13.16 1.61 -16.39
CA MET A 73 11.84 1.08 -16.77
C MET A 73 11.94 -0.33 -17.33
N LYS A 74 12.95 -0.61 -18.16
CA LYS A 74 13.19 -1.95 -18.71
C LYS A 74 13.50 -2.95 -17.59
N GLN A 75 14.39 -2.61 -16.66
CA GLN A 75 14.74 -3.46 -15.52
C GLN A 75 13.54 -3.74 -14.60
N ILE A 76 12.74 -2.71 -14.30
CA ILE A 76 11.53 -2.88 -13.50
C ILE A 76 10.53 -3.78 -14.22
N ASN A 77 10.30 -3.57 -15.53
CA ASN A 77 9.38 -4.40 -16.30
C ASN A 77 9.81 -5.88 -16.35
N GLU A 78 11.11 -6.13 -16.44
CA GLU A 78 11.68 -7.48 -16.36
C GLU A 78 11.37 -8.13 -15.00
N LEU A 79 11.55 -7.40 -13.90
CA LEU A 79 11.21 -7.88 -12.56
C LEU A 79 9.71 -8.17 -12.40
N LEU A 80 8.85 -7.29 -12.92
CA LEU A 80 7.40 -7.44 -12.86
C LEU A 80 6.87 -8.61 -13.70
N THR A 81 7.69 -9.16 -14.60
CA THR A 81 7.35 -10.34 -15.40
C THR A 81 7.50 -11.64 -14.61
N ARG A 82 8.27 -11.62 -13.51
CA ARG A 82 8.43 -12.80 -12.65
C ARG A 82 7.10 -13.19 -12.00
N PRO A 83 6.69 -14.48 -12.06
CA PRO A 83 5.42 -14.94 -11.49
C PRO A 83 5.28 -14.59 -10.00
N ILE A 84 6.36 -14.77 -9.22
CA ILE A 84 6.39 -14.43 -7.79
C ILE A 84 6.10 -12.95 -7.52
N VAL A 85 6.69 -12.06 -8.30
CA VAL A 85 6.53 -10.61 -8.14
C VAL A 85 5.13 -10.19 -8.54
N ARG A 86 4.62 -10.72 -9.66
CA ARG A 86 3.26 -10.45 -10.12
C ARG A 86 2.23 -10.87 -9.07
N GLN A 87 2.35 -12.07 -8.53
CA GLN A 87 1.39 -12.57 -7.54
C GLN A 87 1.45 -11.73 -6.25
N THR A 88 2.64 -11.49 -5.72
CA THR A 88 2.80 -10.69 -4.49
C THR A 88 2.30 -9.25 -4.64
N LEU A 89 2.40 -8.66 -5.83
CA LEU A 89 1.82 -7.35 -6.11
C LEU A 89 0.29 -7.37 -6.17
N ILE A 90 -0.30 -8.43 -6.72
CA ILE A 90 -1.76 -8.61 -6.71
C ILE A 90 -2.25 -8.77 -5.27
N ASP A 91 -1.55 -9.54 -4.45
CA ASP A 91 -1.90 -9.75 -3.04
C ASP A 91 -1.84 -8.45 -2.22
N VAL A 92 -0.93 -7.53 -2.57
CA VAL A 92 -0.78 -6.22 -1.91
C VAL A 92 -1.80 -5.20 -2.42
N GLY A 93 -1.86 -4.98 -3.73
CA GLY A 93 -2.54 -3.83 -4.32
C GLY A 93 -3.73 -4.19 -5.20
N GLY A 94 -4.10 -5.46 -5.27
CA GLY A 94 -5.14 -5.99 -6.15
C GLY A 94 -4.70 -6.12 -7.61
N GLU A 95 -5.64 -6.50 -8.47
CA GLU A 95 -5.39 -6.79 -9.90
C GLU A 95 -4.80 -5.59 -10.67
N ASN A 96 -5.10 -4.37 -10.22
CA ASN A 96 -4.63 -3.13 -10.86
C ASN A 96 -3.18 -2.77 -10.51
N ALA A 97 -2.58 -3.37 -9.47
CA ALA A 97 -1.26 -3.01 -8.96
C ALA A 97 -0.17 -3.06 -10.03
N LEU A 98 -0.14 -4.14 -10.80
CA LEU A 98 0.84 -4.34 -11.84
C LEU A 98 0.70 -3.32 -12.98
N ALA A 99 -0.54 -3.03 -13.40
CA ALA A 99 -0.80 -2.03 -14.44
C ALA A 99 -0.39 -0.62 -14.00
N ILE A 100 -0.66 -0.27 -12.74
CA ILE A 100 -0.29 1.02 -12.15
C ILE A 100 1.22 1.18 -12.08
N ILE A 101 1.95 0.18 -11.55
CA ILE A 101 3.43 0.25 -11.45
C ILE A 101 4.07 0.43 -12.83
N ARG A 102 3.61 -0.33 -13.83
CA ARG A 102 4.15 -0.26 -15.21
C ARG A 102 3.96 1.09 -15.89
N ASN A 103 3.02 1.91 -15.43
CA ASN A 103 2.67 3.17 -16.05
C ASN A 103 3.32 4.39 -15.40
N PHE A 104 4.17 4.19 -14.38
CA PHE A 104 5.02 5.25 -13.86
C PHE A 104 6.22 5.47 -14.78
N ASP A 105 6.16 6.53 -15.57
CA ASP A 105 7.29 7.10 -16.31
C ASP A 105 7.88 8.31 -15.57
N ARG A 106 7.05 9.01 -14.80
CA ARG A 106 7.33 10.21 -14.03
C ARG A 106 6.43 10.29 -12.80
N ALA A 107 6.49 11.41 -12.09
CA ALA A 107 5.45 11.76 -11.11
C ALA A 107 4.10 12.04 -11.81
N LEU A 108 3.03 11.41 -11.34
CA LEU A 108 1.67 11.45 -11.90
C LEU A 108 0.63 11.71 -10.80
N SER A 109 -0.45 12.43 -11.12
CA SER A 109 -1.62 12.45 -10.22
C SER A 109 -2.43 11.16 -10.36
N ASP A 110 -3.22 10.87 -9.33
CA ASP A 110 -4.19 9.78 -9.34
C ASP A 110 -5.25 9.93 -10.44
N GLU A 111 -5.66 11.16 -10.79
CA GLU A 111 -6.51 11.42 -11.97
C GLU A 111 -5.78 11.07 -13.28
N GLU A 112 -4.50 11.44 -13.42
CA GLU A 112 -3.71 11.11 -14.62
C GLU A 112 -3.58 9.60 -14.80
N ILE A 113 -3.29 8.86 -13.73
CA ILE A 113 -3.18 7.39 -13.75
C ILE A 113 -4.52 6.75 -14.10
N ALA A 114 -5.61 7.19 -13.45
CA ALA A 114 -6.96 6.69 -13.72
C ALA A 114 -7.35 6.90 -15.19
N LYS A 115 -7.04 8.06 -15.77
CA LYS A 115 -7.32 8.37 -17.17
C LYS A 115 -6.48 7.52 -18.13
N ARG A 116 -5.18 7.34 -17.87
CA ARG A 116 -4.28 6.51 -18.69
C ARG A 116 -4.74 5.05 -18.73
N LEU A 117 -5.10 4.51 -17.57
CA LEU A 117 -5.48 3.10 -17.42
C LEU A 117 -6.98 2.84 -17.64
N LYS A 118 -7.78 3.89 -17.84
CA LYS A 118 -9.25 3.83 -17.90
C LYS A 118 -9.86 3.12 -16.68
N LEU A 119 -9.28 3.36 -15.51
CA LEU A 119 -9.74 2.82 -14.24
C LEU A 119 -10.57 3.86 -13.48
N LYS A 120 -11.37 3.40 -12.51
CA LYS A 120 -12.02 4.31 -11.56
C LYS A 120 -10.96 4.92 -10.65
N ILE A 121 -11.08 6.21 -10.38
CA ILE A 121 -10.13 6.91 -9.50
C ILE A 121 -10.12 6.34 -8.07
N SER A 122 -11.25 5.81 -7.60
CA SER A 122 -11.35 5.12 -6.32
C SER A 122 -10.40 3.92 -6.24
N ASP A 123 -10.36 3.14 -7.32
CA ASP A 123 -9.62 1.89 -7.37
C ASP A 123 -8.13 2.19 -7.49
N VAL A 124 -7.77 3.21 -8.28
CA VAL A 124 -6.40 3.74 -8.35
C VAL A 124 -5.94 4.22 -6.98
N ARG A 125 -6.74 5.01 -6.27
CA ARG A 125 -6.40 5.49 -4.92
C ARG A 125 -6.21 4.33 -3.93
N ALA A 126 -7.11 3.35 -3.94
CA ALA A 126 -7.01 2.18 -3.07
C ALA A 126 -5.70 1.43 -3.33
N THR A 127 -5.38 1.14 -4.60
CA THR A 127 -4.14 0.46 -4.98
C THR A 127 -2.91 1.30 -4.63
N LEU A 128 -2.89 2.61 -4.91
CA LEU A 128 -1.76 3.49 -4.57
C LEU A 128 -1.49 3.53 -3.07
N ASN A 129 -2.53 3.54 -2.23
CA ASN A 129 -2.38 3.50 -0.79
C ASN A 129 -1.75 2.17 -0.31
N SER A 130 -2.20 1.04 -0.87
CA SER A 130 -1.58 -0.26 -0.58
C SER A 130 -0.12 -0.30 -1.02
N LEU A 131 0.19 0.15 -2.24
CA LEU A 131 1.57 0.21 -2.74
C LEU A 131 2.45 1.14 -1.88
N HIS A 132 1.90 2.23 -1.38
CA HIS A 132 2.59 3.15 -0.49
C HIS A 132 2.90 2.50 0.87
N SER A 133 2.01 1.67 1.41
CA SER A 133 2.28 0.96 2.67
C SER A 133 3.48 0.00 2.59
N GLU A 134 3.77 -0.55 1.41
CA GLU A 134 4.98 -1.36 1.15
C GLU A 134 6.21 -0.50 0.76
N GLY A 135 6.02 0.81 0.61
CA GLY A 135 7.03 1.79 0.19
C GLY A 135 7.35 1.78 -1.31
N LEU A 136 6.54 1.10 -2.13
CA LEU A 136 6.76 0.95 -3.57
C LEU A 136 6.49 2.25 -4.33
N VAL A 137 5.55 3.06 -3.85
CA VAL A 137 5.26 4.41 -4.37
C VAL A 137 5.36 5.43 -3.26
N MET A 138 5.71 6.65 -3.61
CA MET A 138 5.78 7.81 -2.73
C MET A 138 4.87 8.90 -3.27
N TYR A 139 4.46 9.83 -2.42
CA TYR A 139 3.68 10.97 -2.84
C TYR A 139 4.11 12.27 -2.16
N ASP A 140 3.82 13.37 -2.86
CA ASP A 140 3.78 14.71 -2.30
C ASP A 140 2.37 15.25 -2.38
N ARG A 141 2.00 16.08 -1.41
CA ARG A 141 0.75 16.83 -1.44
C ARG A 141 1.01 18.31 -1.67
N TYR A 142 0.23 18.88 -2.57
CA TYR A 142 0.27 20.30 -2.90
C TYR A 142 -1.08 20.91 -2.56
N LYS A 143 -1.06 22.01 -1.82
CA LYS A 143 -2.26 22.82 -1.61
C LYS A 143 -2.34 23.88 -2.68
N ASP A 144 -3.45 23.92 -3.40
CA ASP A 144 -3.73 25.00 -4.31
C ASP A 144 -4.06 26.27 -3.51
N ASN A 145 -3.30 27.35 -3.74
CA ASN A 145 -3.46 28.60 -3.01
C ASN A 145 -4.71 29.38 -3.45
N GLU A 146 -5.26 29.12 -4.64
CA GLU A 146 -6.43 29.81 -5.17
C GLU A 146 -7.72 29.10 -4.76
N THR A 147 -7.75 27.78 -4.88
CA THR A 147 -8.97 26.99 -4.64
C THR A 147 -8.99 26.30 -3.28
N GLY A 148 -7.84 26.16 -2.61
CA GLY A 148 -7.71 25.52 -1.31
C GLY A 148 -7.68 23.98 -1.35
N TRP A 149 -7.86 23.36 -2.51
CA TRP A 149 -7.86 21.90 -2.69
C TRP A 149 -6.46 21.31 -2.59
N TYR A 150 -6.39 20.03 -2.21
CA TYR A 150 -5.15 19.25 -2.19
C TYR A 150 -5.04 18.40 -3.45
N SER A 151 -3.88 18.46 -4.08
CA SER A 151 -3.48 17.60 -5.20
C SER A 151 -2.36 16.67 -4.74
N TYR A 152 -2.44 15.41 -5.16
CA TYR A 152 -1.44 14.39 -4.86
C TYR A 152 -0.64 14.09 -6.12
N SER A 153 0.67 14.02 -5.97
CA SER A 153 1.58 13.62 -7.03
C SER A 153 2.35 12.40 -6.57
N TRP A 154 2.22 11.29 -7.30
CA TRP A 154 2.74 9.98 -6.98
C TRP A 154 3.90 9.63 -7.89
N TRP A 155 4.93 8.97 -7.38
CA TRP A 155 6.02 8.42 -8.18
C TRP A 155 6.48 7.08 -7.63
N LEU A 156 7.12 6.30 -8.50
CA LEU A 156 7.66 5.00 -8.13
C LEU A 156 8.97 5.15 -7.34
N ASN A 157 9.10 4.43 -6.23
CA ASN A 157 10.34 4.32 -5.51
C ASN A 157 11.20 3.20 -6.12
N LYS A 158 12.01 3.58 -7.11
CA LYS A 158 12.87 2.67 -7.86
C LYS A 158 13.88 1.92 -6.99
N GLU A 159 14.41 2.49 -5.92
CA GLU A 159 15.35 1.77 -5.05
C GLU A 159 14.63 0.74 -4.17
N ARG A 160 13.42 1.07 -3.72
CA ARG A 160 12.63 0.19 -2.86
C ARG A 160 12.11 -1.02 -3.63
N ILE A 161 11.70 -0.89 -4.89
CA ILE A 161 11.11 -2.02 -5.64
C ILE A 161 12.10 -3.18 -5.80
N PHE A 162 13.39 -2.90 -6.07
CA PHE A 162 14.41 -3.96 -6.16
C PHE A 162 14.57 -4.72 -4.85
N LYS A 163 14.72 -3.99 -3.73
CA LYS A 163 14.85 -4.59 -2.39
C LYS A 163 13.58 -5.34 -1.98
N TRP A 164 12.42 -4.78 -2.28
CA TRP A 164 11.13 -5.39 -1.97
C TRP A 164 10.96 -6.72 -2.70
N VAL A 165 11.31 -6.80 -3.99
CA VAL A 165 11.28 -8.06 -4.75
C VAL A 165 12.21 -9.09 -4.12
N GLU A 166 13.42 -8.70 -3.74
CA GLU A 166 14.39 -9.58 -3.09
C GLU A 166 13.87 -10.09 -1.74
N GLU A 167 13.33 -9.21 -0.90
CA GLU A 167 12.74 -9.54 0.40
C GLU A 167 11.58 -10.55 0.27
N LYS A 168 10.68 -10.35 -0.71
CA LYS A 168 9.56 -11.26 -0.93
C LYS A 168 10.07 -12.59 -1.47
N THR A 169 10.95 -12.60 -2.46
CA THR A 169 11.52 -13.83 -3.04
C THR A 169 12.25 -14.66 -1.98
N LYS A 170 13.08 -14.02 -1.14
CA LYS A 170 13.78 -14.69 -0.02
C LYS A 170 12.84 -15.29 1.01
N LYS A 171 11.73 -14.61 1.34
CA LYS A 171 10.73 -15.16 2.27
C LYS A 171 10.14 -16.45 1.73
N PHE A 172 9.83 -16.50 0.43
CA PHE A 172 9.31 -17.71 -0.21
C PHE A 172 10.35 -18.83 -0.32
N SER A 173 11.60 -18.51 -0.65
CA SER A 173 12.66 -19.52 -0.72
C SER A 173 12.99 -20.12 0.64
N VAL A 174 13.10 -19.29 1.68
CA VAL A 174 13.33 -19.76 3.05
C VAL A 174 12.15 -20.59 3.53
N ALA A 175 10.91 -20.18 3.28
CA ALA A 175 9.73 -20.98 3.63
C ALA A 175 9.78 -22.37 2.96
N ALA A 176 10.13 -22.43 1.68
CA ALA A 176 10.27 -23.70 0.95
C ALA A 176 11.41 -24.59 1.48
N SER A 177 12.52 -24.00 1.96
CA SER A 177 13.69 -24.77 2.42
C SER A 177 13.72 -25.07 3.93
N SER A 178 13.03 -24.30 4.77
CA SER A 178 13.25 -24.28 6.24
C SER A 178 12.84 -25.55 6.99
N ASN A 179 12.06 -26.45 6.39
CA ASN A 179 11.40 -27.50 7.16
C ASN A 179 11.83 -28.94 6.81
N GLY A 180 12.67 -29.15 5.78
CA GLY A 180 12.86 -30.49 5.21
C GLY A 180 11.53 -31.17 4.79
N SER A 181 10.44 -30.39 4.81
CA SER A 181 9.09 -30.81 4.52
C SER A 181 8.84 -30.60 3.05
N GLU A 182 8.20 -31.58 2.44
CA GLU A 182 7.75 -31.47 1.07
C GLU A 182 6.75 -30.31 0.95
N HIS A 183 6.99 -29.42 -0.01
CA HIS A 183 6.07 -28.34 -0.35
C HIS A 183 5.36 -28.68 -1.65
N TYR A 184 4.13 -28.22 -1.78
CA TYR A 184 3.29 -28.43 -2.95
C TYR A 184 2.72 -27.10 -3.43
N VAL A 185 2.58 -26.93 -4.74
CA VAL A 185 2.09 -25.70 -5.37
C VAL A 185 1.16 -26.02 -6.52
N CYS A 186 0.16 -25.17 -6.75
CA CYS A 186 -0.63 -25.23 -7.96
C CYS A 186 0.13 -24.54 -9.11
N PRO A 187 0.54 -25.24 -10.17
CA PRO A 187 1.23 -24.61 -11.30
C PRO A 187 0.34 -23.61 -12.06
N PHE A 188 -0.98 -23.73 -11.93
CA PHE A 188 -1.95 -22.85 -12.60
C PHE A 188 -2.25 -21.57 -11.82
N CYS A 189 -2.33 -21.65 -10.49
CA CYS A 189 -2.61 -20.50 -9.63
C CYS A 189 -1.33 -19.81 -9.13
N GLY A 190 -0.19 -20.51 -9.22
CA GLY A 190 1.12 -19.96 -8.91
C GLY A 190 1.48 -19.99 -7.43
N VAL A 191 2.48 -19.20 -7.10
CA VAL A 191 3.22 -19.20 -5.83
C VAL A 191 2.41 -18.91 -4.57
N SER A 192 1.26 -18.24 -4.68
CA SER A 192 0.39 -17.97 -3.51
C SER A 192 -0.29 -19.23 -2.97
N THR A 193 -0.21 -20.33 -3.72
CA THR A 193 -0.78 -21.63 -3.35
C THR A 193 0.26 -22.61 -2.79
N ILE A 194 1.47 -22.15 -2.51
CA ILE A 194 2.50 -22.97 -1.86
C ILE A 194 2.00 -23.35 -0.47
N VAL A 195 1.92 -24.65 -0.23
CA VAL A 195 1.53 -25.25 1.04
C VAL A 195 2.51 -26.36 1.41
N ASP A 196 2.66 -26.62 2.70
CA ASP A 196 3.39 -27.77 3.20
C ASP A 196 2.60 -29.07 3.01
N PHE A 197 3.29 -30.21 3.15
CA PHE A 197 2.69 -31.54 3.02
C PHE A 197 1.44 -31.72 3.87
N SER A 198 1.43 -31.25 5.12
CA SER A 198 0.28 -31.40 6.02
C SER A 198 -0.97 -30.71 5.45
N ASN A 199 -0.84 -29.44 5.06
CA ASN A 199 -1.97 -28.71 4.47
C ASN A 199 -2.36 -29.27 3.09
N ALA A 200 -1.40 -29.76 2.31
CA ALA A 200 -1.70 -30.43 1.04
C ALA A 200 -2.49 -31.72 1.28
N MET A 201 -2.11 -32.52 2.28
CA MET A 201 -2.80 -33.75 2.67
C MET A 201 -4.23 -33.48 3.13
N ASP A 202 -4.43 -32.46 3.98
CA ASP A 202 -5.76 -32.03 4.45
C ASP A 202 -6.68 -31.60 3.29
N LYS A 203 -6.09 -31.10 2.19
CA LYS A 203 -6.80 -30.67 0.97
C LYS A 203 -6.80 -31.74 -0.13
N ASN A 204 -6.38 -32.98 0.17
CA ASN A 204 -6.25 -34.06 -0.81
C ASN A 204 -5.43 -33.67 -2.05
N PHE A 205 -4.36 -32.89 -1.85
CA PHE A 205 -3.50 -32.34 -2.89
C PHE A 205 -4.27 -31.56 -3.96
N ARG A 206 -5.31 -30.81 -3.58
CA ARG A 206 -6.06 -29.94 -4.48
C ARG A 206 -5.93 -28.48 -4.08
N CYS A 207 -5.89 -27.62 -5.10
CA CYS A 207 -5.85 -26.18 -4.95
C CYS A 207 -7.21 -25.63 -4.51
N ASP A 208 -7.26 -24.80 -3.47
CA ASP A 208 -8.51 -24.17 -2.99
C ASP A 208 -9.11 -23.16 -3.98
N ILE A 209 -8.30 -22.62 -4.88
CA ILE A 209 -8.71 -21.56 -5.80
C ILE A 209 -9.34 -22.16 -7.07
N CYS A 210 -8.75 -23.22 -7.62
CA CYS A 210 -9.18 -23.78 -8.91
C CYS A 210 -9.53 -25.27 -8.89
N GLY A 211 -9.35 -25.97 -7.77
CA GLY A 211 -9.67 -27.40 -7.60
C GLY A 211 -8.75 -28.38 -8.33
N LYS A 212 -7.73 -27.88 -9.06
CA LYS A 212 -6.73 -28.68 -9.77
C LYS A 212 -5.71 -29.30 -8.81
N PRO A 213 -5.02 -30.40 -9.20
CA PRO A 213 -4.02 -31.02 -8.36
C PRO A 213 -2.84 -30.08 -8.08
N LEU A 214 -2.30 -30.17 -6.87
CA LEU A 214 -1.03 -29.56 -6.47
C LEU A 214 0.12 -30.45 -6.93
N GLU A 215 1.23 -29.85 -7.34
CA GLU A 215 2.46 -30.52 -7.73
C GLU A 215 3.55 -30.30 -6.67
N TYR A 216 4.43 -31.28 -6.52
CA TYR A 216 5.58 -31.17 -5.62
C TYR A 216 6.49 -30.02 -6.08
N LEU A 217 6.88 -29.17 -5.14
CA LEU A 217 7.73 -28.02 -5.39
C LEU A 217 9.20 -28.46 -5.41
N ASP A 218 9.66 -28.90 -6.58
CA ASP A 218 11.06 -29.21 -6.83
C ASP A 218 11.88 -27.97 -7.25
N GLU A 219 13.19 -28.16 -7.42
CA GLU A 219 14.09 -27.07 -7.84
C GLU A 219 13.72 -26.50 -9.22
N GLU A 220 13.25 -27.34 -10.15
CA GLU A 220 12.87 -26.92 -11.50
C GLU A 220 11.62 -26.03 -11.48
N LEU A 221 10.61 -26.41 -10.72
CA LEU A 221 9.37 -25.65 -10.55
C LEU A 221 9.63 -24.37 -9.75
N MET A 222 10.52 -24.40 -8.75
CA MET A 222 10.98 -23.18 -8.08
C MET A 222 11.64 -22.19 -9.05
N GLN A 223 12.44 -22.67 -10.00
CA GLN A 223 13.04 -21.82 -11.04
C GLN A 223 11.99 -21.24 -11.98
N LYS A 224 11.05 -22.06 -12.48
CA LYS A 224 9.97 -21.62 -13.36
C LYS A 224 9.07 -20.56 -12.71
N LEU A 225 8.80 -20.70 -11.41
CA LEU A 225 8.00 -19.76 -10.64
C LEU A 225 8.80 -18.51 -10.18
N GLY A 226 10.11 -18.50 -10.37
CA GLY A 226 11.01 -17.41 -10.01
C GLY A 226 11.28 -17.30 -8.50
N ILE A 227 11.17 -18.40 -7.76
CA ILE A 227 11.35 -18.46 -6.29
C ILE A 227 12.85 -18.44 -5.91
N VAL A 228 13.73 -18.93 -6.78
CA VAL A 228 15.18 -18.96 -6.53
C VAL A 228 15.87 -17.66 -6.96
N GLU A 229 16.89 -17.26 -6.21
CA GLU A 229 17.73 -16.11 -6.54
C GLU A 229 18.44 -16.33 -7.89
N THR A 230 17.92 -15.70 -8.95
CA THR A 230 18.75 -15.42 -10.11
C THR A 230 19.83 -14.42 -9.66
N LYS A 231 21.07 -14.90 -9.48
CA LYS A 231 22.26 -14.09 -9.19
C LYS A 231 22.44 -12.97 -10.23
N THR A 232 21.79 -11.80 -10.13
CA THR A 232 22.11 -10.72 -11.10
C THR A 232 21.75 -9.27 -10.76
N PHE A 233 21.03 -8.89 -9.70
CA PHE A 233 20.61 -7.48 -9.60
C PHE A 233 21.38 -6.57 -8.63
N VAL A 234 22.34 -7.08 -7.85
CA VAL A 234 23.05 -6.27 -6.83
C VAL A 234 24.19 -5.41 -7.41
N ARG A 235 24.48 -5.46 -8.71
CA ARG A 235 25.66 -4.78 -9.28
C ARG A 235 25.48 -3.33 -9.74
N VAL A 236 24.33 -2.68 -9.55
CA VAL A 236 24.08 -1.34 -10.15
C VAL A 236 23.91 -0.21 -9.12
N LEU A 237 24.28 -0.41 -7.85
CA LEU A 237 24.33 0.69 -6.86
C LEU A 237 25.71 0.84 -6.21
N LYS A 238 26.76 0.81 -7.02
CA LYS A 238 28.09 1.34 -6.64
C LYS A 238 28.53 2.35 -7.69
#